data_AF-A0A2I0P0K9-F1
#
_entry.id   AF-A0A2I0P0K9-F1
#
_cell.length_a   1.000
_cell.length_b   1.000
_cell.length_c   1.000
_cell.angle_alpha   90.00
_cell.angle_beta   90.00
_cell.angle_gamma   90.00
#
_symmetry.space_group_name_H-M   'P 1'
#
loop_
_entity.id
_entity.type
_entity.pdbx_description
1 polymer ?
#
loop_
_entity_poly.entity_id
_entity_poly.type
_entity_poly.pdbx_seq_one_letter_code
_entity_poly.pdbx_strand_id
1 'polypeptide(L)'
;MRRRNMQICVLNGSPKGEKSVTMQYVRFLELASPDHTFSTHHISRKISGIEKNLNEWEQISTSIQNADMILWATPVYFQHVPAQFKRFVELLHERDTGNWFTGKYAASLSTSVHFFDNKAHEYLQGISEDLGMNWAGSFSPGMNDLLEEKNQRNLAAFGEDILTACCEQRPSLRAYPPIPVMDRTYTPGTVQNPIDTRGKRVLILHDSAKGSHLEGMVWQMASSFSGEVTTCHLDEIGMKGGCLGCMQCAFENQCVYSDDFSSFWKSRIDPADIIIYAGTIRDRFLSAKWKQFFDRSFFLGHIPRFTNKQLILLIEGPLAQIPGLRDNLSSVLSGGNLVDIITDEPEESGLTDALIWSAAERGVQFALSGFSKPPMFPAVAGHIVLRDAVWGDFRPIFRADHRYYKAHGLYDFPQYQYWKRISRVFFSLFMALPSVQKRVKPAMKDHMIEPFARVFTESPILKNRL
;
A
#
# COMPACT_ATOMS: atom_id res chain seq x y z
N MET A 1 -28.04 -5.54 -33.55
CA MET A 1 -28.72 -4.91 -32.40
C MET A 1 -28.29 -3.44 -32.35
N ARG A 2 -29.23 -2.49 -32.24
CA ARG A 2 -28.85 -1.08 -32.02
C ARG A 2 -28.14 -0.99 -30.66
N ARG A 3 -26.91 -0.48 -30.62
CA ARG A 3 -26.15 -0.29 -29.38
C ARG A 3 -26.96 0.66 -28.48
N ARG A 4 -27.39 0.17 -27.30
CA ARG A 4 -28.07 0.98 -26.28
C ARG A 4 -27.09 2.06 -25.80
N ASN A 5 -27.53 3.32 -25.70
CA ASN A 5 -26.75 4.35 -25.03
C ASN A 5 -26.67 4.02 -23.54
N MET A 6 -25.47 3.72 -23.05
CA MET A 6 -25.21 3.42 -21.65
C MET A 6 -24.82 4.67 -20.88
N GLN A 7 -25.24 4.73 -19.61
CA GLN A 7 -24.84 5.75 -18.65
C GLN A 7 -23.67 5.24 -17.80
N ILE A 8 -22.50 5.82 -17.98
CA ILE A 8 -21.28 5.50 -17.21
C ILE A 8 -21.07 6.58 -16.15
N CYS A 9 -21.13 6.20 -14.87
CA CYS A 9 -20.74 7.09 -13.78
C CYS A 9 -19.25 6.91 -13.48
N VAL A 10 -18.46 7.95 -13.74
CA VAL A 10 -17.01 7.96 -13.45
C VAL A 10 -16.78 8.57 -12.08
N LEU A 11 -16.27 7.76 -11.16
CA LEU A 11 -15.89 8.19 -9.81
C LEU A 11 -14.39 8.52 -9.82
N ASN A 12 -14.07 9.81 -9.90
CA ASN A 12 -12.69 10.29 -9.99
C ASN A 12 -12.03 10.41 -8.61
N GLY A 13 -11.12 9.47 -8.33
CA GLY A 13 -10.31 9.40 -7.12
C GLY A 13 -9.10 10.34 -7.10
N SER A 14 -8.82 11.11 -8.15
CA SER A 14 -7.69 12.04 -8.16
C SER A 14 -7.98 13.35 -7.42
N PRO A 15 -7.12 13.77 -6.47
CA PRO A 15 -7.22 15.09 -5.84
C PRO A 15 -6.93 16.23 -6.84
N LYS A 16 -6.32 15.93 -8.00
CA LYS A 16 -6.06 16.90 -9.08
C LYS A 16 -7.31 17.21 -9.92
N GLY A 17 -8.43 16.53 -9.70
CA GLY A 17 -9.65 16.67 -10.51
C GLY A 17 -9.38 16.36 -11.99
N GLU A 18 -9.92 17.20 -12.87
CA GLU A 18 -9.79 17.10 -14.34
C GLU A 18 -8.33 17.10 -14.82
N LYS A 19 -7.43 17.78 -14.09
CA LYS A 19 -6.01 17.90 -14.46
C LYS A 19 -5.18 16.65 -14.15
N SER A 20 -5.81 15.56 -13.74
CA SER A 20 -5.10 14.31 -13.45
C SER A 20 -4.77 13.53 -14.72
N VAL A 21 -3.67 12.77 -14.67
CA VAL A 21 -3.27 11.87 -15.77
C VAL A 21 -4.36 10.83 -16.00
N THR A 22 -4.90 10.22 -14.94
CA THR A 22 -6.00 9.25 -15.03
C THR A 22 -7.22 9.80 -15.77
N MET A 23 -7.51 11.09 -15.63
CA MET A 23 -8.64 11.70 -16.34
C MET A 23 -8.38 11.90 -17.83
N GLN A 24 -7.13 11.94 -18.27
CA GLN A 24 -6.80 11.92 -19.70
C GLN A 24 -7.11 10.55 -20.31
N TYR A 25 -6.89 9.47 -19.57
CA TYR A 25 -7.27 8.12 -20.00
C TYR A 25 -8.79 7.93 -20.05
N VAL A 26 -9.54 8.45 -19.06
CA VAL A 26 -11.02 8.45 -19.14
C VAL A 26 -11.51 9.29 -20.30
N ARG A 27 -10.94 10.48 -20.53
CA ARG A 27 -11.30 11.33 -21.67
C ARG A 27 -11.07 10.62 -23.00
N PHE A 28 -10.00 9.83 -23.09
CA PHE A 28 -9.77 8.96 -24.26
C PHE A 28 -10.88 7.92 -24.42
N LEU A 29 -11.29 7.23 -23.35
CA LEU A 29 -12.39 6.25 -23.41
C LEU A 29 -13.72 6.87 -23.83
N GLU A 30 -14.04 8.07 -23.32
CA GLU A 30 -15.22 8.83 -23.69
C GLU A 30 -15.23 9.16 -25.19
N LEU A 31 -14.11 9.64 -25.73
CA LEU A 31 -13.96 9.94 -27.16
C LEU A 31 -13.98 8.70 -28.05
N ALA A 32 -13.46 7.56 -27.54
CA ALA A 32 -13.48 6.28 -28.23
C ALA A 32 -14.88 5.62 -28.22
N SER A 33 -15.81 6.11 -27.38
CA SER A 33 -17.13 5.51 -27.17
C SER A 33 -18.27 6.56 -27.28
N PRO A 34 -18.41 7.25 -28.43
CA PRO A 34 -19.32 8.41 -28.56
C PRO A 34 -20.82 8.06 -28.46
N ASP A 35 -21.17 6.78 -28.58
CA ASP A 35 -22.55 6.29 -28.43
C ASP A 35 -22.99 6.16 -26.96
N HIS A 36 -22.11 6.49 -26.02
CA HIS A 36 -22.32 6.35 -24.58
C HIS A 36 -22.08 7.66 -23.83
N THR A 37 -22.69 7.79 -22.65
CA THR A 37 -22.62 9.02 -21.86
C THR A 37 -21.77 8.80 -20.62
N PHE A 38 -20.75 9.64 -20.42
CA PHE A 38 -19.86 9.61 -19.25
C PHE A 38 -20.17 10.79 -18.33
N SER A 39 -20.57 10.50 -17.09
CA SER A 39 -20.81 11.49 -16.03
C SER A 39 -19.70 11.42 -14.99
N THR A 40 -18.81 12.42 -14.97
CA THR A 40 -17.63 12.42 -14.08
C THR A 40 -17.87 13.20 -12.79
N HIS A 41 -17.59 12.57 -11.65
CA HIS A 41 -17.65 13.17 -10.32
C HIS A 41 -16.26 13.24 -9.68
N HIS A 42 -15.79 14.44 -9.33
CA HIS A 42 -14.47 14.68 -8.73
C HIS A 42 -14.43 14.39 -7.23
N ILE A 43 -14.63 13.13 -6.87
CA ILE A 43 -14.76 12.64 -5.50
C ILE A 43 -13.62 13.13 -4.61
N SER A 44 -12.37 12.82 -4.95
CA SER A 44 -11.25 13.12 -4.06
C SER A 44 -10.95 14.61 -3.91
N ARG A 45 -11.20 15.40 -4.96
CA ARG A 45 -11.03 16.86 -4.90
C ARG A 45 -12.10 17.52 -4.02
N LYS A 46 -13.32 16.97 -4.00
CA LYS A 46 -14.49 17.53 -3.30
C LYS A 46 -14.86 16.80 -2.01
N ILE A 47 -14.03 15.86 -1.52
CA ILE A 47 -14.42 14.97 -0.41
C ILE A 47 -14.97 15.69 0.81
N SER A 48 -14.35 16.81 1.24
CA SER A 48 -14.85 17.59 2.38
C SER A 48 -16.19 18.27 2.12
N GLY A 49 -16.50 18.61 0.85
CA GLY A 49 -17.79 19.13 0.43
C GLY A 49 -18.84 18.02 0.43
N ILE A 50 -18.53 16.89 -0.20
CA ILE A 50 -19.40 15.69 -0.26
C ILE A 50 -19.82 15.21 1.13
N GLU A 51 -18.92 15.27 2.11
CA GLU A 51 -19.21 14.87 3.48
C GLU A 51 -20.22 15.80 4.16
N LYS A 52 -20.13 17.12 3.91
CA LYS A 52 -20.88 18.16 4.65
C LYS A 52 -22.09 18.71 3.93
N ASN A 53 -22.15 18.57 2.60
CA ASN A 53 -23.15 19.19 1.75
C ASN A 53 -24.05 18.12 1.13
N LEU A 54 -25.30 18.06 1.61
CA LEU A 54 -26.31 17.11 1.13
C LEU A 54 -26.57 17.24 -0.37
N ASN A 55 -26.56 18.46 -0.93
CA ASN A 55 -26.80 18.65 -2.36
C ASN A 55 -25.68 18.04 -3.23
N GLU A 56 -24.42 18.15 -2.79
CA GLU A 56 -23.29 17.51 -3.51
C GLU A 56 -23.39 15.99 -3.46
N TRP A 57 -23.80 15.45 -2.30
CA TRP A 57 -24.05 14.03 -2.14
C TRP A 57 -25.21 13.53 -3.01
N GLU A 58 -26.34 14.24 -3.05
CA GLU A 58 -27.52 13.89 -3.85
C GLU A 58 -27.23 13.86 -5.36
N GLN A 59 -26.42 14.80 -5.85
CA GLN A 59 -25.98 14.81 -7.25
C GLN A 59 -25.19 13.54 -7.63
N ILE A 60 -24.25 13.14 -6.76
CA ILE A 60 -23.47 11.92 -6.95
C ILE A 60 -24.38 10.68 -6.86
N SER A 61 -25.26 10.65 -5.86
CA SER A 61 -26.20 9.55 -5.61
C SER A 61 -27.12 9.32 -6.82
N THR A 62 -27.70 10.40 -7.35
CA THR A 62 -28.56 10.36 -8.55
C THR A 62 -27.81 9.81 -9.75
N SER A 63 -26.55 10.24 -9.95
CA SER A 63 -25.73 9.75 -11.05
C SER A 63 -25.37 8.28 -10.92
N ILE A 64 -25.12 7.78 -9.71
CA ILE A 64 -24.84 6.36 -9.45
C ILE A 64 -26.09 5.53 -9.71
N GLN A 65 -27.24 5.94 -9.15
CA GLN A 65 -28.50 5.23 -9.31
C GLN A 65 -28.93 5.09 -10.77
N ASN A 66 -28.71 6.14 -11.58
CA ASN A 66 -29.05 6.16 -13.00
C ASN A 66 -28.00 5.48 -13.91
N ALA A 67 -26.83 5.10 -13.38
CA ALA A 67 -25.77 4.50 -14.19
C ALA A 67 -26.07 3.05 -14.56
N ASP A 68 -25.68 2.63 -15.76
CA ASP A 68 -25.57 1.21 -16.12
C ASP A 68 -24.24 0.63 -15.59
N MET A 69 -23.20 1.46 -15.56
CA MET A 69 -21.84 1.08 -15.18
C MET A 69 -21.16 2.12 -14.30
N ILE A 70 -20.39 1.65 -13.31
CA ILE A 70 -19.50 2.46 -12.46
C ILE A 70 -18.05 2.27 -12.93
N LEU A 71 -17.38 3.38 -13.24
CA LEU A 71 -15.94 3.38 -13.51
C LEU A 71 -15.18 4.03 -12.36
N TRP A 72 -14.47 3.22 -11.58
CA TRP A 72 -13.55 3.69 -10.55
C TRP A 72 -12.26 4.21 -11.21
N ALA A 73 -12.10 5.53 -11.32
CA ALA A 73 -10.97 6.14 -12.01
C ALA A 73 -10.06 6.86 -11.00
N THR A 74 -8.88 6.31 -10.69
CA THR A 74 -8.03 6.86 -9.62
C THR A 74 -6.53 6.72 -9.89
N PRO A 75 -5.68 7.69 -9.52
CA PRO A 75 -4.24 7.41 -9.41
C PRO A 75 -3.97 6.45 -8.24
N VAL A 76 -2.79 5.86 -8.21
CA VAL A 76 -2.32 5.05 -7.06
C VAL A 76 -1.34 5.86 -6.23
N TYR A 77 -1.78 6.27 -5.03
CA TYR A 77 -0.97 7.07 -4.09
C TYR A 77 -0.64 6.22 -2.88
N PHE A 78 0.65 6.05 -2.60
CA PHE A 78 1.14 5.20 -1.52
C PHE A 78 0.49 3.79 -1.55
N GLN A 79 0.73 3.07 -2.66
CA GLN A 79 0.33 1.65 -2.87
C GLN A 79 -1.19 1.39 -2.96
N HIS A 80 -2.03 2.42 -2.85
CA HIS A 80 -3.47 2.25 -2.74
C HIS A 80 -4.23 3.48 -3.27
N VAL A 81 -5.57 3.47 -3.21
CA VAL A 81 -6.37 4.63 -3.63
C VAL A 81 -6.13 5.84 -2.71
N PRO A 82 -6.20 7.10 -3.18
CA PRO A 82 -5.98 8.27 -2.33
C PRO A 82 -6.90 8.29 -1.12
N ALA A 83 -6.43 8.84 0.00
CA ALA A 83 -7.16 8.87 1.27
C ALA A 83 -8.56 9.50 1.15
N GLN A 84 -8.69 10.52 0.30
CA GLN A 84 -9.96 11.17 0.00
C GLN A 84 -10.94 10.21 -0.68
N PHE A 85 -10.45 9.33 -1.55
CA PHE A 85 -11.27 8.32 -2.22
C PHE A 85 -11.62 7.17 -1.27
N LYS A 86 -10.69 6.77 -0.40
CA LYS A 86 -10.96 5.82 0.69
C LYS A 86 -12.06 6.36 1.61
N ARG A 87 -12.02 7.65 1.98
CA ARG A 87 -13.08 8.28 2.77
C ARG A 87 -14.43 8.25 2.08
N PHE A 88 -14.47 8.42 0.75
CA PHE A 88 -15.72 8.27 0.01
C PHE A 88 -16.30 6.86 0.11
N VAL A 89 -15.46 5.82 0.03
CA VAL A 89 -15.91 4.43 0.23
C VAL A 89 -16.47 4.22 1.64
N GLU A 90 -15.85 4.79 2.68
CA GLU A 90 -16.42 4.75 4.03
C GLU A 90 -17.79 5.43 4.10
N LEU A 91 -17.95 6.60 3.48
CA LEU A 91 -19.24 7.31 3.41
C LEU A 91 -20.32 6.47 2.71
N LEU A 92 -19.96 5.67 1.69
CA LEU A 92 -20.92 4.75 1.03
C LEU A 92 -21.47 3.70 2.01
N HIS A 93 -20.62 3.18 2.90
CA HIS A 93 -21.02 2.21 3.92
C HIS A 93 -21.76 2.87 5.09
N GLU A 94 -21.25 4.01 5.60
CA GLU A 94 -21.86 4.77 6.70
C GLU A 94 -23.29 5.26 6.37
N ARG A 95 -23.59 5.45 5.08
CA ARG A 95 -24.90 5.92 4.58
C ARG A 95 -25.73 4.81 3.95
N ASP A 96 -25.34 3.55 4.12
CA ASP A 96 -26.08 2.35 3.70
C ASP A 96 -26.53 2.38 2.23
N THR A 97 -25.57 2.65 1.34
CA THR A 97 -25.83 2.95 -0.08
C THR A 97 -25.79 1.73 -1.02
N GLY A 98 -25.65 0.51 -0.48
CA GLY A 98 -25.39 -0.69 -1.28
C GLY A 98 -26.45 -0.97 -2.36
N ASN A 99 -27.71 -0.66 -2.07
CA ASN A 99 -28.81 -0.82 -3.03
C ASN A 99 -28.68 0.06 -4.29
N TRP A 100 -27.88 1.14 -4.26
CA TRP A 100 -27.63 1.98 -5.43
C TRP A 100 -26.73 1.32 -6.45
N PHE A 101 -25.97 0.30 -6.05
CA PHE A 101 -24.94 -0.34 -6.88
C PHE A 101 -25.31 -1.74 -7.34
N THR A 102 -26.22 -2.40 -6.61
CA THR A 102 -26.57 -3.80 -6.83
C THR A 102 -26.95 -4.08 -8.29
N GLY A 103 -26.30 -5.08 -8.89
CA GLY A 103 -26.53 -5.53 -10.27
C GLY A 103 -25.87 -4.68 -11.37
N LYS A 104 -25.32 -3.50 -11.05
CA LYS A 104 -24.59 -2.67 -12.02
C LYS A 104 -23.24 -3.30 -12.36
N TYR A 105 -22.66 -2.94 -13.50
CA TYR A 105 -21.29 -3.34 -13.83
C TYR A 105 -20.27 -2.36 -13.26
N ALA A 106 -19.09 -2.85 -12.92
CA ALA A 106 -17.99 -2.03 -12.44
C ALA A 106 -16.67 -2.37 -13.12
N ALA A 107 -15.86 -1.36 -13.36
CA ALA A 107 -14.47 -1.52 -13.76
C ALA A 107 -13.60 -0.49 -13.06
N SER A 108 -12.29 -0.70 -13.08
CA SER A 108 -11.32 0.25 -12.56
C SER A 108 -10.27 0.64 -13.59
N LEU A 109 -9.92 1.93 -13.58
CA LEU A 109 -8.86 2.51 -14.40
C LEU A 109 -7.94 3.32 -13.49
N SER A 110 -6.66 2.97 -13.46
CA SER A 110 -5.68 3.72 -12.68
C SER A 110 -4.55 4.26 -13.54
N THR A 111 -3.71 5.11 -12.95
CA THR A 111 -2.41 5.47 -13.54
C THR A 111 -1.38 5.51 -12.44
N SER A 112 -0.23 4.88 -12.66
CA SER A 112 0.81 4.76 -11.65
C SER A 112 2.21 4.64 -12.28
N VAL A 113 3.22 4.37 -11.45
CA VAL A 113 4.54 3.89 -11.88
C VAL A 113 4.69 2.37 -11.67
N HIS A 114 3.56 1.66 -11.61
CA HIS A 114 3.45 0.22 -11.31
C HIS A 114 3.97 -0.20 -9.93
N PHE A 115 3.95 0.74 -8.97
CA PHE A 115 4.25 0.44 -7.58
C PHE A 115 2.97 0.07 -6.82
N PHE A 116 2.72 -1.24 -6.67
CA PHE A 116 1.56 -1.83 -5.98
C PHE A 116 0.18 -1.43 -6.54
N ASP A 117 0.10 -1.03 -7.80
CA ASP A 117 -1.16 -0.68 -8.45
C ASP A 117 -2.15 -1.85 -8.50
N ASN A 118 -1.66 -3.07 -8.68
CA ASN A 118 -2.43 -4.30 -8.59
C ASN A 118 -3.24 -4.40 -7.28
N LYS A 119 -2.72 -3.91 -6.15
CA LYS A 119 -3.41 -3.94 -4.87
C LYS A 119 -4.50 -2.87 -4.73
N ALA A 120 -4.36 -1.74 -5.43
CA ALA A 120 -5.44 -0.77 -5.53
C ALA A 120 -6.61 -1.32 -6.35
N HIS A 121 -6.33 -2.08 -7.41
CA HIS A 121 -7.35 -2.73 -8.24
C HIS A 121 -8.04 -3.89 -7.52
N GLU A 122 -7.29 -4.73 -6.79
CA GLU A 122 -7.83 -5.77 -5.90
C GLU A 122 -8.83 -5.17 -4.89
N TYR A 123 -8.46 -4.05 -4.26
CA TYR A 123 -9.36 -3.34 -3.35
C TYR A 123 -10.63 -2.84 -4.05
N LEU A 124 -10.51 -2.16 -5.19
CA LEU A 124 -11.68 -1.63 -5.91
C LEU A 124 -12.61 -2.75 -6.40
N GLN A 125 -12.07 -3.89 -6.82
CA GLN A 125 -12.87 -5.05 -7.14
C GLN A 125 -13.63 -5.57 -5.91
N GLY A 126 -12.93 -5.75 -4.78
CA GLY A 126 -13.55 -6.20 -3.54
C GLY A 126 -14.67 -5.26 -3.07
N ILE A 127 -14.45 -3.94 -3.10
CA ILE A 127 -15.49 -2.94 -2.80
C ILE A 127 -16.66 -3.05 -3.77
N SER A 128 -16.38 -3.25 -5.05
CA SER A 128 -17.43 -3.44 -6.04
C SER A 128 -18.31 -4.65 -5.76
N GLU A 129 -17.69 -5.77 -5.39
CA GLU A 129 -18.39 -7.02 -5.09
C GLU A 129 -19.15 -6.94 -3.75
N ASP A 130 -18.66 -6.19 -2.76
CA ASP A 130 -19.37 -5.91 -1.50
C ASP A 130 -20.62 -5.06 -1.71
N LEU A 131 -20.56 -4.12 -2.65
CA LEU A 131 -21.70 -3.29 -3.07
C LEU A 131 -22.64 -4.02 -4.06
N GLY A 132 -22.39 -5.30 -4.35
CA GLY A 132 -23.24 -6.14 -5.20
C GLY A 132 -23.13 -5.87 -6.70
N MET A 133 -22.03 -5.28 -7.17
CA MET A 133 -21.77 -5.05 -8.59
C MET A 133 -21.14 -6.27 -9.28
N ASN A 134 -21.33 -6.35 -10.60
CA ASN A 134 -20.65 -7.29 -11.48
C ASN A 134 -19.31 -6.71 -11.93
N TRP A 135 -18.20 -7.38 -11.65
CA TRP A 135 -16.87 -6.89 -12.02
C TRP A 135 -16.53 -7.21 -13.48
N ALA A 136 -16.29 -6.17 -14.29
CA ALA A 136 -15.96 -6.29 -15.71
C ALA A 136 -14.45 -6.32 -15.97
N GLY A 137 -13.63 -5.66 -15.13
CA GLY A 137 -12.17 -5.70 -15.28
C GLY A 137 -11.44 -4.46 -14.76
N SER A 138 -10.12 -4.48 -14.93
CA SER A 138 -9.20 -3.42 -14.48
C SER A 138 -8.15 -3.09 -15.54
N PHE A 139 -7.79 -1.81 -15.65
CA PHE A 139 -6.72 -1.33 -16.52
C PHE A 139 -5.76 -0.42 -15.74
N SER A 140 -4.47 -0.75 -15.72
CA SER A 140 -3.44 -0.05 -14.90
C SER A 140 -2.22 0.38 -15.73
N PRO A 141 -2.34 1.40 -16.60
CA PRO A 141 -1.26 1.92 -17.42
C PRO A 141 -0.27 2.78 -16.63
N GLY A 142 0.95 2.87 -17.16
CA GLY A 142 1.96 3.84 -16.75
C GLY A 142 1.50 5.28 -17.04
N MET A 143 2.11 6.26 -16.37
CA MET A 143 1.70 7.67 -16.50
C MET A 143 1.77 8.19 -17.95
N ASN A 144 2.71 7.70 -18.75
CA ASN A 144 2.96 8.19 -20.11
C ASN A 144 2.48 7.22 -21.20
N ASP A 145 1.92 6.05 -20.85
CA ASP A 145 1.58 5.00 -21.81
C ASP A 145 0.60 5.48 -22.88
N LEU A 146 -0.32 6.39 -22.55
CA LEU A 146 -1.29 6.96 -23.50
C LEU A 146 -0.64 7.70 -24.67
N LEU A 147 0.64 8.08 -24.56
CA LEU A 147 1.39 8.69 -25.66
C LEU A 147 1.75 7.69 -26.75
N GLU A 148 1.66 6.38 -26.47
CA GLU A 148 1.99 5.33 -27.41
C GLU A 148 0.73 4.73 -28.06
N GLU A 149 0.73 4.64 -29.39
CA GLU A 149 -0.39 4.12 -30.18
C GLU A 149 -0.80 2.70 -29.77
N LYS A 150 0.16 1.83 -29.44
CA LYS A 150 -0.10 0.47 -28.96
C LYS A 150 -0.98 0.50 -27.69
N ASN A 151 -0.69 1.39 -26.75
CA ASN A 151 -1.42 1.45 -25.48
C ASN A 151 -2.77 2.14 -25.64
N GLN A 152 -2.89 3.10 -26.57
CA GLN A 152 -4.18 3.66 -26.98
C GLN A 152 -5.11 2.57 -27.53
N ARG A 153 -4.60 1.69 -28.41
CA ARG A 153 -5.36 0.53 -28.93
C ARG A 153 -5.79 -0.42 -27.81
N ASN A 154 -4.90 -0.71 -26.86
CA ASN A 154 -5.22 -1.56 -25.71
C ASN A 154 -6.30 -0.94 -24.81
N LEU A 155 -6.24 0.38 -24.57
CA LEU A 155 -7.23 1.10 -23.79
C LEU A 155 -8.59 1.12 -24.48
N ALA A 156 -8.62 1.33 -25.80
CA ALA A 156 -9.86 1.25 -26.59
C ALA A 156 -10.48 -0.15 -26.54
N ALA A 157 -9.66 -1.20 -26.70
CA ALA A 157 -10.11 -2.59 -26.61
C ALA A 157 -10.63 -2.93 -25.21
N PHE A 158 -9.97 -2.45 -24.15
CA PHE A 158 -10.48 -2.57 -22.79
C PHE A 158 -11.84 -1.89 -22.61
N GLY A 159 -11.99 -0.65 -23.13
CA GLY A 159 -13.26 0.06 -23.13
C GLY A 159 -14.38 -0.72 -23.82
N GLU A 160 -14.12 -1.24 -25.03
CA GLU A 160 -15.09 -2.04 -25.76
C GLU A 160 -15.48 -3.32 -25.00
N ASP A 161 -14.51 -3.99 -24.37
CA ASP A 161 -14.76 -5.22 -23.63
C ASP A 161 -15.66 -4.99 -22.41
N ILE A 162 -15.36 -3.98 -21.57
CA ILE A 162 -16.16 -3.71 -20.38
C ILE A 162 -17.57 -3.20 -20.71
N LEU A 163 -17.71 -2.41 -21.79
CA LEU A 163 -19.01 -1.93 -22.27
C LEU A 163 -19.84 -3.07 -22.84
N THR A 164 -19.20 -3.98 -23.57
CA THR A 164 -19.86 -5.17 -24.12
C THR A 164 -20.26 -6.12 -22.99
N ALA A 165 -19.42 -6.31 -21.96
CA ALA A 165 -19.76 -7.10 -20.77
C ALA A 165 -21.03 -6.57 -20.09
N CYS A 166 -21.14 -5.24 -19.93
CA CYS A 166 -22.33 -4.60 -19.39
C CYS A 166 -23.56 -4.76 -20.30
N CYS A 167 -23.41 -4.57 -21.61
CA CYS A 167 -24.51 -4.67 -22.58
C CYS A 167 -25.07 -6.10 -22.69
N GLU A 168 -24.18 -7.09 -22.74
CA GLU A 168 -24.53 -8.52 -22.86
C GLU A 168 -24.89 -9.18 -21.52
N GLN A 169 -24.74 -8.44 -20.41
CA GLN A 169 -24.92 -8.97 -19.06
C GLN A 169 -24.06 -10.21 -18.81
N ARG A 170 -22.77 -10.13 -19.16
CA ARG A 170 -21.84 -11.25 -19.01
C ARG A 170 -21.70 -11.66 -17.54
N PRO A 171 -21.84 -12.96 -17.21
CA PRO A 171 -21.72 -13.42 -15.83
C PRO A 171 -20.35 -13.08 -15.26
N SER A 172 -20.33 -12.58 -14.02
CA SER A 172 -19.10 -12.32 -13.26
C SER A 172 -19.00 -13.28 -12.09
N LEU A 173 -17.79 -13.81 -11.85
CA LEU A 173 -17.49 -14.59 -10.65
C LEU A 173 -16.89 -13.65 -9.61
N ARG A 174 -17.45 -13.66 -8.40
CA ARG A 174 -16.86 -12.93 -7.28
C ARG A 174 -15.47 -13.48 -6.96
N ALA A 175 -14.47 -12.63 -6.99
CA ALA A 175 -13.11 -12.98 -6.56
C ALA A 175 -12.96 -12.87 -5.04
N TYR A 176 -13.72 -11.99 -4.40
CA TYR A 176 -13.62 -11.67 -2.99
C TYR A 176 -14.96 -11.93 -2.29
N PRO A 177 -15.03 -12.95 -1.41
CA PRO A 177 -16.24 -13.22 -0.63
C PRO A 177 -16.53 -12.08 0.36
N PRO A 178 -17.78 -11.93 0.82
CA PRO A 178 -18.12 -10.97 1.86
C PRO A 178 -17.24 -11.15 3.10
N ILE A 179 -16.86 -10.04 3.72
CA ILE A 179 -16.13 -10.07 4.98
C ILE A 179 -17.07 -10.55 6.09
N PRO A 180 -16.72 -11.60 6.85
CA PRO A 180 -17.56 -12.07 7.94
C PRO A 180 -17.62 -11.04 9.07
N VAL A 181 -18.79 -10.92 9.69
CA VAL A 181 -18.94 -10.16 10.93
C VAL A 181 -18.25 -10.92 12.06
N MET A 182 -17.35 -10.25 12.77
CA MET A 182 -16.69 -10.79 13.94
C MET A 182 -17.59 -10.62 15.16
N ASP A 183 -18.24 -11.69 15.61
CA ASP A 183 -19.11 -11.71 16.80
C ASP A 183 -18.32 -12.17 18.04
N ARG A 184 -17.23 -11.46 18.35
CA ARG A 184 -16.31 -11.81 19.45
C ARG A 184 -16.04 -10.59 20.32
N THR A 185 -15.60 -10.83 21.54
CA THR A 185 -15.16 -9.78 22.47
C THR A 185 -13.72 -10.02 22.87
N TYR A 186 -12.86 -9.03 22.68
CA TYR A 186 -11.52 -9.02 23.23
C TYR A 186 -11.49 -8.21 24.52
N THR A 187 -11.01 -8.81 25.61
CA THR A 187 -10.77 -8.12 26.88
C THR A 187 -9.32 -8.34 27.30
N PRO A 188 -8.49 -7.29 27.38
CA PRO A 188 -7.08 -7.46 27.70
C PRO A 188 -6.92 -7.94 29.14
N GLY A 189 -6.06 -8.94 29.33
CA GLY A 189 -5.69 -9.46 30.64
C GLY A 189 -4.72 -8.55 31.39
N THR A 190 -4.33 -8.95 32.60
CA THR A 190 -3.28 -8.22 33.33
C THR A 190 -1.91 -8.56 32.75
N VAL A 191 -1.13 -7.54 32.39
CA VAL A 191 0.26 -7.74 31.97
C VAL A 191 1.11 -8.16 33.17
N GLN A 192 1.76 -9.32 33.04
CA GLN A 192 2.77 -9.80 33.96
C GLN A 192 4.14 -9.64 33.31
N ASN A 193 5.15 -9.24 34.08
CA ASN A 193 6.54 -9.05 33.62
C ASN A 193 6.69 -8.07 32.43
N PRO A 194 6.50 -6.76 32.66
CA PRO A 194 6.77 -5.75 31.64
C PRO A 194 8.22 -5.78 31.14
N ILE A 195 8.40 -5.54 29.86
CA ILE A 195 9.67 -5.65 29.14
C ILE A 195 10.45 -4.33 29.26
N ASP A 196 11.68 -4.41 29.76
CA ASP A 196 12.61 -3.27 29.74
C ASP A 196 13.02 -2.95 28.30
N THR A 197 12.72 -1.73 27.85
CA THR A 197 13.07 -1.24 26.51
C THR A 197 14.57 -1.01 26.36
N ARG A 198 15.33 -1.00 27.45
CA ARG A 198 16.79 -0.78 27.48
C ARG A 198 17.19 0.49 26.73
N GLY A 199 16.41 1.55 26.93
CA GLY A 199 16.62 2.85 26.29
C GLY A 199 16.11 2.98 24.85
N LYS A 200 15.49 1.93 24.28
CA LYS A 200 14.81 2.03 22.98
C LYS A 200 13.51 2.81 23.09
N ARG A 201 13.28 3.71 22.14
CA ARG A 201 12.10 4.58 22.09
C ARG A 201 10.97 3.86 21.36
N VAL A 202 9.85 3.70 22.07
CA VAL A 202 8.64 3.03 21.56
C VAL A 202 7.56 4.07 21.24
N LEU A 203 7.03 4.02 20.03
CA LEU A 203 5.92 4.85 19.57
C LEU A 203 4.75 3.98 19.10
N ILE A 204 3.57 4.19 19.68
CA ILE A 204 2.31 3.59 19.23
C ILE A 204 1.45 4.68 18.58
N LEU A 205 1.08 4.47 17.32
CA LEU A 205 0.11 5.28 16.60
C LEU A 205 -1.18 4.48 16.45
N HIS A 206 -2.33 5.09 16.71
CA HIS A 206 -3.61 4.38 16.68
C HIS A 206 -4.80 5.25 16.27
N ASP A 207 -5.87 4.62 15.80
CA ASP A 207 -7.18 5.23 15.55
C ASP A 207 -8.32 4.53 16.32
N SER A 208 -7.98 3.92 17.47
CA SER A 208 -8.91 3.17 18.31
C SER A 208 -10.06 4.02 18.82
N ALA A 209 -11.28 3.55 18.60
CA ALA A 209 -12.46 4.10 19.28
C ALA A 209 -12.48 3.68 20.76
N LYS A 210 -13.07 4.50 21.63
CA LYS A 210 -13.29 4.14 23.03
C LYS A 210 -14.13 2.87 23.15
N GLY A 211 -13.67 1.89 23.93
CA GLY A 211 -14.30 0.59 24.11
C GLY A 211 -14.09 -0.40 22.96
N SER A 212 -13.29 -0.05 21.94
CA SER A 212 -12.95 -0.97 20.84
C SER A 212 -11.96 -2.05 21.30
N HIS A 213 -11.87 -3.14 20.55
CA HIS A 213 -10.80 -4.12 20.80
C HIS A 213 -9.43 -3.50 20.55
N LEU A 214 -9.32 -2.60 19.56
CA LEU A 214 -8.07 -1.91 19.26
C LEU A 214 -7.58 -1.06 20.45
N GLU A 215 -8.48 -0.41 21.19
CA GLU A 215 -8.11 0.32 22.42
C GLU A 215 -7.49 -0.63 23.44
N GLY A 216 -8.10 -1.81 23.64
CA GLY A 216 -7.56 -2.86 24.49
C GLY A 216 -6.20 -3.38 24.01
N MET A 217 -6.02 -3.57 22.70
CA MET A 217 -4.75 -4.04 22.12
C MET A 217 -3.64 -2.99 22.26
N VAL A 218 -3.97 -1.71 22.07
CA VAL A 218 -3.06 -0.58 22.30
C VAL A 218 -2.66 -0.50 23.76
N TRP A 219 -3.62 -0.63 24.69
CA TRP A 219 -3.36 -0.67 26.12
C TRP A 219 -2.46 -1.86 26.51
N GLN A 220 -2.74 -3.05 25.97
CA GLN A 220 -1.95 -4.26 26.23
C GLN A 220 -0.52 -4.12 25.72
N MET A 221 -0.34 -3.57 24.51
CA MET A 221 0.97 -3.29 23.93
C MET A 221 1.75 -2.24 24.73
N ALA A 222 1.11 -1.13 25.12
CA ALA A 222 1.76 -0.10 25.93
C ALA A 222 2.18 -0.66 27.30
N SER A 223 1.29 -1.42 27.94
CA SER A 223 1.52 -2.03 29.25
C SER A 223 2.55 -3.16 29.23
N SER A 224 2.85 -3.71 28.04
CA SER A 224 3.90 -4.72 27.85
C SER A 224 5.31 -4.18 28.08
N PHE A 225 5.51 -2.86 28.12
CA PHE A 225 6.82 -2.25 28.35
C PHE A 225 6.92 -1.65 29.76
N SER A 226 8.09 -1.76 30.40
CA SER A 226 8.36 -1.13 31.70
C SER A 226 8.83 0.33 31.59
N GLY A 227 9.16 0.79 30.39
CA GLY A 227 9.67 2.14 30.10
C GLY A 227 8.60 3.10 29.56
N GLU A 228 8.99 4.35 29.30
CA GLU A 228 8.08 5.33 28.69
C GLU A 228 7.71 4.90 27.26
N VAL A 229 6.42 4.66 27.05
CA VAL A 229 5.83 4.40 25.74
C VAL A 229 5.07 5.63 25.30
N THR A 230 5.41 6.13 24.12
CA THR A 230 4.69 7.24 23.53
C THR A 230 3.48 6.70 22.76
N THR A 231 2.26 6.98 23.24
CA THR A 231 1.02 6.72 22.50
C THR A 231 0.53 8.01 21.82
N CYS A 232 0.00 7.91 20.61
CA CYS A 232 -0.59 9.04 19.91
C CYS A 232 -1.78 8.60 19.06
N HIS A 233 -2.94 9.19 19.33
CA HIS A 233 -4.11 9.01 18.49
C HIS A 233 -3.94 9.83 17.19
N LEU A 234 -4.34 9.29 16.04
CA LEU A 234 -4.14 9.95 14.74
C LEU A 234 -4.85 11.32 14.63
N ASP A 235 -5.87 11.57 15.46
CA ASP A 235 -6.55 12.87 15.52
C ASP A 235 -5.73 13.97 16.18
N GLU A 236 -4.80 13.62 17.08
CA GLU A 236 -3.92 14.58 17.76
C GLU A 236 -2.87 15.19 16.84
N ILE A 237 -2.62 14.56 15.67
CA ILE A 237 -1.58 14.99 14.72
C ILE A 237 -1.98 16.27 13.98
N GLY A 238 -3.28 16.63 13.95
CA GLY A 238 -3.74 17.88 13.32
C GLY A 238 -3.67 17.89 11.78
N MET A 239 -3.70 16.72 11.12
CA MET A 239 -3.65 16.65 9.66
C MET A 239 -4.88 17.31 9.02
N LYS A 240 -4.69 18.38 8.24
CA LYS A 240 -5.79 19.16 7.63
C LYS A 240 -6.43 18.52 6.38
N GLY A 241 -5.83 17.45 5.85
CA GLY A 241 -6.35 16.73 4.67
C GLY A 241 -5.34 15.71 4.11
N GLY A 242 -5.76 14.96 3.08
CA GLY A 242 -4.95 13.98 2.36
C GLY A 242 -3.99 14.57 1.32
N CYS A 243 -3.11 13.74 0.74
CA CYS A 243 -2.14 14.20 -0.27
C CYS A 243 -2.86 14.83 -1.48
N LEU A 244 -2.37 15.98 -1.94
CA LEU A 244 -2.94 16.71 -3.10
C LEU A 244 -2.37 16.24 -4.44
N GLY A 245 -1.34 15.39 -4.42
CA GLY A 245 -0.58 15.01 -5.61
C GLY A 245 0.16 16.18 -6.27
N CYS A 246 0.35 17.31 -5.57
CA CYS A 246 0.89 18.54 -6.15
C CYS A 246 2.36 18.45 -6.58
N MET A 247 3.09 17.42 -6.12
CA MET A 247 4.52 17.18 -6.38
C MET A 247 5.47 18.28 -5.86
N GLN A 248 5.00 19.27 -5.09
CA GLN A 248 5.90 20.32 -4.57
C GLN A 248 6.91 19.77 -3.56
N CYS A 249 6.56 18.72 -2.81
CA CYS A 249 7.49 18.05 -1.91
C CYS A 249 8.67 17.38 -2.62
N ALA A 250 8.59 17.13 -3.93
CA ALA A 250 9.62 16.42 -4.68
C ALA A 250 10.99 17.15 -4.69
N PHE A 251 10.98 18.47 -4.51
CA PHE A 251 12.19 19.30 -4.56
C PHE A 251 13.01 19.25 -3.26
N GLU A 252 12.33 19.29 -2.11
CA GLU A 252 12.94 19.53 -0.79
C GLU A 252 12.43 18.60 0.32
N ASN A 253 11.59 17.61 0.00
CA ASN A 253 10.90 16.76 0.97
C ASN A 253 10.10 17.59 2.00
N GLN A 254 9.46 18.66 1.54
CA GLN A 254 8.59 19.50 2.35
C GLN A 254 7.17 19.50 1.77
N CYS A 255 6.18 19.12 2.58
CA CYS A 255 4.79 19.14 2.18
C CYS A 255 4.26 20.58 2.07
N VAL A 256 3.30 20.81 1.17
CA VAL A 256 2.62 22.13 1.03
C VAL A 256 1.69 22.45 2.18
N TYR A 257 1.27 21.43 2.94
CA TYR A 257 0.45 21.62 4.11
C TYR A 257 1.26 22.32 5.21
N SER A 258 0.76 23.47 5.67
CA SER A 258 1.21 24.18 6.87
C SER A 258 0.45 23.70 8.11
N ASP A 259 0.42 22.39 8.32
CA ASP A 259 -0.08 21.76 9.53
C ASP A 259 1.05 21.04 10.27
N ASP A 260 0.72 20.43 11.42
CA ASP A 260 1.71 19.90 12.34
C ASP A 260 2.29 18.55 11.91
N PHE A 261 1.84 17.97 10.79
CA PHE A 261 2.23 16.61 10.38
C PHE A 261 3.73 16.45 10.16
N SER A 262 4.38 17.42 9.50
CA SER A 262 5.82 17.34 9.23
C SER A 262 6.65 17.49 10.51
N SER A 263 6.18 18.32 11.44
CA SER A 263 6.81 18.52 12.75
C SER A 263 6.61 17.29 13.64
N PHE A 264 5.41 16.71 13.65
CA PHE A 264 5.09 15.45 14.29
C PHE A 264 6.00 14.33 13.79
N TRP A 265 6.17 14.21 12.47
CA TRP A 265 7.06 13.20 11.89
C TRP A 265 8.48 13.30 12.45
N LYS A 266 9.07 14.49 12.41
CA LYS A 266 10.45 14.74 12.88
C LYS A 266 10.62 14.54 14.38
N SER A 267 9.60 14.88 15.17
CA SER A 267 9.67 14.85 16.64
C SER A 267 9.27 13.50 17.24
N ARG A 268 8.48 12.68 16.53
CA ARG A 268 7.93 11.43 17.07
C ARG A 268 8.39 10.21 16.26
N ILE A 269 8.27 10.25 14.94
CA ILE A 269 8.55 9.10 14.06
C ILE A 269 10.05 8.88 13.87
N ASP A 270 10.78 9.93 13.48
CA ASP A 270 12.23 9.87 13.24
C ASP A 270 13.03 9.38 14.46
N PRO A 271 12.73 9.81 15.70
CA PRO A 271 13.41 9.27 16.87
C PRO A 271 13.01 7.84 17.25
N ALA A 272 11.80 7.37 16.95
CA ALA A 272 11.36 6.05 17.43
C ALA A 272 12.24 4.90 16.90
N ASP A 273 12.63 3.96 17.77
CA ASP A 273 13.35 2.74 17.39
C ASP A 273 12.37 1.60 17.05
N ILE A 274 11.25 1.58 17.77
CA ILE A 274 10.16 0.61 17.63
C ILE A 274 8.87 1.40 17.38
N ILE A 275 8.21 1.12 16.26
CA ILE A 275 6.97 1.79 15.84
C ILE A 275 5.86 0.75 15.75
N ILE A 276 4.75 1.02 16.45
CA ILE A 276 3.54 0.21 16.40
C ILE A 276 2.48 1.01 15.64
N TYR A 277 1.95 0.44 14.57
CA TYR A 277 0.74 0.95 13.93
C TYR A 277 -0.43 0.08 14.34
N ALA A 278 -1.40 0.69 15.02
CA ALA A 278 -2.61 0.02 15.48
C ALA A 278 -3.81 0.55 14.72
N GLY A 279 -4.46 -0.29 13.90
CA GLY A 279 -5.54 0.14 13.02
C GLY A 279 -6.73 -0.81 12.99
N THR A 280 -7.93 -0.24 12.87
CA THR A 280 -9.15 -1.03 12.64
C THR A 280 -9.38 -1.23 11.15
N ILE A 281 -9.73 -2.45 10.75
CA ILE A 281 -10.20 -2.72 9.39
C ILE A 281 -11.55 -2.02 9.18
N ARG A 282 -11.60 -1.15 8.18
CA ARG A 282 -12.80 -0.49 7.67
C ARG A 282 -12.94 -0.91 6.23
N ASP A 283 -14.09 -1.47 5.87
CA ASP A 283 -14.31 -2.12 4.56
C ASP A 283 -13.22 -3.16 4.25
N ARG A 284 -12.36 -2.93 3.24
CA ARG A 284 -11.27 -3.82 2.83
C ARG A 284 -9.88 -3.25 3.07
N PHE A 285 -9.76 -2.20 3.89
CA PHE A 285 -8.49 -1.56 4.24
C PHE A 285 -8.50 -1.08 5.71
N LEU A 286 -7.49 -0.31 6.14
CA LEU A 286 -7.59 0.49 7.37
C LEU A 286 -8.48 1.73 7.15
N SER A 287 -8.72 2.50 8.21
CA SER A 287 -9.47 3.76 8.09
C SER A 287 -8.87 4.74 7.08
N ALA A 288 -9.72 5.64 6.55
CA ALA A 288 -9.30 6.75 5.71
C ALA A 288 -8.32 7.67 6.45
N LYS A 289 -8.37 7.71 7.79
CA LYS A 289 -7.40 8.43 8.62
C LYS A 289 -6.01 7.80 8.56
N TRP A 290 -5.92 6.48 8.65
CA TRP A 290 -4.68 5.75 8.40
C TRP A 290 -4.17 5.99 6.98
N LYS A 291 -5.07 5.91 5.99
CA LYS A 291 -4.67 6.20 4.61
C LYS A 291 -4.19 7.63 4.43
N GLN A 292 -4.80 8.60 5.12
CA GLN A 292 -4.37 9.99 5.15
C GLN A 292 -2.97 10.11 5.77
N PHE A 293 -2.69 9.44 6.88
CA PHE A 293 -1.35 9.39 7.47
C PHE A 293 -0.30 8.88 6.47
N PHE A 294 -0.59 7.76 5.80
CA PHE A 294 0.31 7.18 4.79
C PHE A 294 0.50 8.10 3.59
N ASP A 295 -0.56 8.68 3.04
CA ASP A 295 -0.47 9.63 1.93
C ASP A 295 0.29 10.90 2.30
N ARG A 296 0.10 11.38 3.53
CA ARG A 296 0.79 12.57 4.02
C ARG A 296 2.27 12.30 4.25
N SER A 297 2.67 11.07 4.52
CA SER A 297 4.08 10.66 4.59
C SER A 297 4.80 10.63 3.22
N PHE A 298 4.10 10.87 2.12
CA PHE A 298 4.65 10.80 0.76
C PHE A 298 5.72 11.87 0.48
N PHE A 299 5.87 12.90 1.33
CA PHE A 299 7.03 13.81 1.23
C PHE A 299 8.37 13.09 1.48
N LEU A 300 8.35 11.86 2.00
CA LEU A 300 9.47 10.92 2.10
C LEU A 300 9.17 9.61 1.34
N GLY A 301 8.25 9.64 0.38
CA GLY A 301 7.61 8.44 -0.19
C GLY A 301 8.55 7.54 -0.98
N HIS A 302 9.64 8.07 -1.53
CA HIS A 302 10.58 7.29 -2.36
C HIS A 302 11.86 6.90 -1.63
N ILE A 303 12.01 7.21 -0.34
CA ILE A 303 13.21 6.85 0.44
C ILE A 303 12.88 5.82 1.54
N PRO A 304 13.84 4.94 1.90
CA PRO A 304 13.66 3.93 2.96
C PRO A 304 13.71 4.56 4.36
N ARG A 305 12.66 5.32 4.71
CA ARG A 305 12.57 6.15 5.92
C ARG A 305 12.57 5.39 7.24
N PHE A 306 12.31 4.08 7.21
CA PHE A 306 12.29 3.25 8.42
C PHE A 306 13.51 2.33 8.56
N THR A 307 14.60 2.61 7.82
CA THR A 307 15.87 1.90 7.96
C THR A 307 16.28 1.75 9.43
N ASN A 308 16.63 0.53 9.84
CA ASN A 308 17.00 0.14 11.22
C ASN A 308 15.90 0.21 12.28
N LYS A 309 14.65 0.51 11.91
CA LYS A 309 13.52 0.52 12.84
C LYS A 309 12.78 -0.81 12.83
N GLN A 310 12.18 -1.14 13.97
CA GLN A 310 11.34 -2.32 14.15
C GLN A 310 9.87 -1.89 14.09
N LEU A 311 9.07 -2.57 13.27
CA LEU A 311 7.66 -2.25 13.09
C LEU A 311 6.77 -3.42 13.53
N ILE A 312 5.72 -3.11 14.28
CA ILE A 312 4.67 -4.05 14.68
C ILE A 312 3.34 -3.49 14.20
N LEU A 313 2.47 -4.35 13.69
CA LEU A 313 1.13 -3.98 13.30
C LEU A 313 0.12 -4.63 14.24
N LEU A 314 -0.78 -3.84 14.83
CA LEU A 314 -1.92 -4.32 15.61
C LEU A 314 -3.19 -4.04 14.81
N ILE A 315 -3.87 -5.06 14.34
CA ILE A 315 -5.00 -4.91 13.43
C ILE A 315 -6.27 -5.46 14.09
N GLU A 316 -7.24 -4.59 14.35
CA GLU A 316 -8.59 -5.01 14.77
C GLU A 316 -9.41 -5.37 13.52
N GLY A 317 -9.88 -6.61 13.46
CA GLY A 317 -10.73 -7.14 12.39
C GLY A 317 -10.16 -8.37 11.66
N PRO A 318 -10.94 -8.94 10.72
CA PRO A 318 -10.67 -10.23 10.09
C PRO A 318 -9.60 -10.16 8.98
N LEU A 319 -8.36 -9.81 9.32
CA LEU A 319 -7.26 -9.66 8.35
C LEU A 319 -6.99 -10.94 7.54
N ALA A 320 -7.21 -12.12 8.10
CA ALA A 320 -7.03 -13.38 7.39
C ALA A 320 -7.98 -13.51 6.18
N GLN A 321 -9.10 -12.79 6.18
CA GLN A 321 -10.07 -12.75 5.08
C GLN A 321 -9.74 -11.70 4.01
N ILE A 322 -8.68 -10.90 4.21
CA ILE A 322 -8.29 -9.80 3.32
C ILE A 322 -6.78 -9.90 3.01
N PRO A 323 -6.33 -10.95 2.30
CA PRO A 323 -4.91 -11.20 2.05
C PRO A 323 -4.21 -10.03 1.34
N GLY A 324 -4.89 -9.32 0.43
CA GLY A 324 -4.34 -8.11 -0.20
C GLY A 324 -3.99 -6.99 0.77
N LEU A 325 -4.74 -6.84 1.88
CA LEU A 325 -4.42 -5.87 2.93
C LEU A 325 -3.14 -6.26 3.67
N ARG A 326 -2.95 -7.55 3.97
CA ARG A 326 -1.73 -8.05 4.63
C ARG A 326 -0.49 -7.72 3.80
N ASP A 327 -0.55 -7.93 2.49
CA ASP A 327 0.54 -7.58 1.56
C ASP A 327 0.81 -6.08 1.54
N ASN A 328 -0.25 -5.26 1.43
CA ASN A 328 -0.15 -3.79 1.46
C ASN A 328 0.51 -3.31 2.75
N LEU A 329 0.06 -3.79 3.90
CA LEU A 329 0.59 -3.36 5.19
C LEU A 329 2.06 -3.73 5.37
N SER A 330 2.49 -4.89 4.85
CA SER A 330 3.90 -5.29 4.88
C SER A 330 4.81 -4.38 4.06
N SER A 331 4.28 -3.71 3.04
CA SER A 331 5.06 -2.85 2.13
C SER A 331 5.04 -1.37 2.52
N VAL A 332 4.16 -0.94 3.43
CA VAL A 332 4.16 0.41 4.05
C VAL A 332 5.45 0.68 4.85
N LEU A 333 6.15 -0.38 5.23
CA LEU A 333 7.28 -0.37 6.16
C LEU A 333 8.58 0.18 5.57
N SER A 334 8.64 0.54 4.28
CA SER A 334 9.69 1.32 3.59
C SER A 334 11.09 1.30 4.25
N GLY A 335 11.75 0.13 4.19
CA GLY A 335 13.11 -0.09 4.71
C GLY A 335 13.22 -0.55 6.18
N GLY A 336 12.11 -0.59 6.92
CA GLY A 336 12.05 -1.11 8.28
C GLY A 336 11.80 -2.62 8.35
N ASN A 337 12.08 -3.20 9.52
CA ASN A 337 11.90 -4.62 9.76
C ASN A 337 10.52 -4.89 10.36
N LEU A 338 9.70 -5.68 9.66
CA LEU A 338 8.43 -6.18 10.22
C LEU A 338 8.73 -7.24 11.28
N VAL A 339 8.44 -6.93 12.54
CA VAL A 339 8.51 -7.87 13.65
C VAL A 339 7.37 -8.89 13.51
N ASP A 340 6.12 -8.41 13.58
CA ASP A 340 4.91 -9.21 13.40
C ASP A 340 3.66 -8.38 13.11
N ILE A 341 2.58 -9.07 12.73
CA ILE A 341 1.22 -8.54 12.59
C ILE A 341 0.32 -9.33 13.54
N ILE A 342 -0.25 -8.65 14.54
CA ILE A 342 -1.13 -9.25 15.54
C ILE A 342 -2.57 -8.79 15.28
N THR A 343 -3.51 -9.71 15.33
CA THR A 343 -4.95 -9.47 15.15
C THR A 343 -5.72 -9.90 16.39
N ASP A 344 -6.96 -9.41 16.51
CA ASP A 344 -7.95 -9.87 17.50
C ASP A 344 -8.79 -11.05 16.98
N GLU A 345 -8.34 -11.72 15.90
CA GLU A 345 -9.01 -12.90 15.34
C GLU A 345 -9.01 -14.14 16.25
N PRO A 346 -8.01 -14.39 17.13
CA PRO A 346 -8.06 -15.52 18.07
C PRO A 346 -9.33 -15.53 18.95
N GLU A 347 -9.84 -16.72 19.26
CA GLU A 347 -11.02 -16.87 20.13
C GLU A 347 -10.73 -16.51 21.58
N GLU A 348 -9.55 -16.90 22.07
CA GLU A 348 -9.13 -16.67 23.44
C GLU A 348 -8.36 -15.36 23.53
N SER A 349 -8.87 -14.39 24.31
CA SER A 349 -8.19 -13.09 24.52
C SER A 349 -6.75 -13.26 25.05
N GLY A 350 -6.52 -14.29 25.88
CA GLY A 350 -5.19 -14.60 26.41
C GLY A 350 -4.16 -14.99 25.34
N LEU A 351 -4.59 -15.56 24.21
CA LEU A 351 -3.69 -15.82 23.08
C LEU A 351 -3.28 -14.50 22.40
N THR A 352 -4.22 -13.59 22.18
CA THR A 352 -3.93 -12.25 21.65
C THR A 352 -2.97 -11.49 22.58
N ASP A 353 -3.19 -11.54 23.90
CA ASP A 353 -2.28 -10.96 24.90
C ASP A 353 -0.86 -11.53 24.79
N ALA A 354 -0.73 -12.86 24.69
CA ALA A 354 0.56 -13.53 24.57
C ALA A 354 1.28 -13.18 23.26
N LEU A 355 0.54 -13.04 22.17
CA LEU A 355 1.07 -12.62 20.86
C LEU A 355 1.56 -11.17 20.89
N ILE A 356 0.81 -10.26 21.54
CA ILE A 356 1.20 -8.86 21.75
C ILE A 356 2.50 -8.79 22.54
N TRP A 357 2.57 -9.50 23.68
CA TRP A 357 3.77 -9.52 24.52
C TRP A 357 4.99 -10.09 23.78
N SER A 358 4.82 -11.19 23.03
CA SER A 358 5.88 -11.79 22.22
C SER A 358 6.37 -10.88 21.09
N ALA A 359 5.48 -10.10 20.46
CA ALA A 359 5.86 -9.10 19.47
C ALA A 359 6.63 -7.94 20.11
N ALA A 360 6.20 -7.47 21.28
CA ALA A 360 6.90 -6.43 22.05
C ALA A 360 8.32 -6.87 22.42
N GLU A 361 8.47 -8.10 22.94
CA GLU A 361 9.78 -8.65 23.35
C GLU A 361 10.71 -8.77 22.15
N ARG A 362 10.25 -9.39 21.05
CA ARG A 362 11.04 -9.51 19.81
C ARG A 362 11.39 -8.15 19.22
N GLY A 363 10.49 -7.17 19.29
CA GLY A 363 10.75 -5.80 18.85
C GLY A 363 11.95 -5.18 19.58
N VAL A 364 12.01 -5.33 20.90
CA VAL A 364 13.17 -4.87 21.70
C VAL A 364 14.43 -5.65 21.35
N GLN A 365 14.36 -6.98 21.28
CA GLN A 365 15.52 -7.81 20.94
C GLN A 365 16.09 -7.46 19.56
N PHE A 366 15.24 -7.32 18.54
CA PHE A 366 15.67 -6.97 17.20
C PHE A 366 16.25 -5.55 17.13
N ALA A 367 15.68 -4.60 17.87
CA ALA A 367 16.21 -3.24 17.95
C ALA A 367 17.60 -3.19 18.64
N LEU A 368 17.85 -4.07 19.61
CA LEU A 368 19.13 -4.18 20.31
C LEU A 368 20.19 -4.90 19.47
N SER A 369 19.82 -5.97 18.79
CA SER A 369 20.75 -6.75 17.96
C SER A 369 21.00 -6.13 16.59
N GLY A 370 20.23 -5.11 16.19
CA GLY A 370 20.23 -4.57 14.82
C GLY A 370 19.71 -5.58 13.79
N PHE A 371 18.85 -6.52 14.22
CA PHE A 371 18.33 -7.55 13.31
C PHE A 371 17.35 -6.94 12.30
N SER A 372 17.47 -7.39 11.05
CA SER A 372 16.55 -7.08 9.97
C SER A 372 16.39 -8.30 9.06
N LYS A 373 15.14 -8.63 8.71
CA LYS A 373 14.84 -9.72 7.76
C LYS A 373 15.34 -9.34 6.37
N PRO A 374 15.89 -10.29 5.59
CA PRO A 374 16.16 -10.06 4.17
C PRO A 374 14.87 -9.65 3.43
N PRO A 375 14.95 -8.69 2.48
CA PRO A 375 13.78 -8.25 1.73
C PRO A 375 13.21 -9.39 0.88
N MET A 376 11.88 -9.52 0.87
CA MET A 376 11.17 -10.41 -0.03
C MET A 376 10.87 -9.74 -1.38
N PHE A 377 10.36 -10.51 -2.35
CA PHE A 377 10.10 -10.05 -3.72
C PHE A 377 9.43 -8.67 -3.81
N PRO A 378 8.35 -8.34 -3.07
CA PRO A 378 7.71 -7.03 -3.21
C PRO A 378 8.62 -5.85 -2.85
N ALA A 379 9.46 -6.00 -1.82
CA ALA A 379 10.43 -4.98 -1.45
C ALA A 379 11.56 -4.85 -2.48
N VAL A 380 12.03 -5.98 -3.03
CA VAL A 380 13.07 -6.00 -4.09
C VAL A 380 12.55 -5.38 -5.39
N ALA A 381 11.37 -5.79 -5.84
CA ALA A 381 10.73 -5.28 -7.06
C ALA A 381 10.39 -3.79 -6.91
N GLY A 382 9.85 -3.40 -5.75
CA GLY A 382 9.54 -2.02 -5.44
C GLY A 382 10.77 -1.10 -5.47
N HIS A 383 11.89 -1.55 -4.90
CA HIS A 383 13.18 -0.83 -4.99
C HIS A 383 13.61 -0.63 -6.45
N ILE A 384 13.54 -1.67 -7.28
CA ILE A 384 13.91 -1.58 -8.70
C ILE A 384 13.04 -0.55 -9.44
N VAL A 385 11.72 -0.64 -9.28
CA VAL A 385 10.76 0.28 -9.92
C VAL A 385 11.03 1.74 -9.52
N LEU A 386 11.16 2.01 -8.22
CA LEU A 386 11.41 3.36 -7.72
C LEU A 386 12.80 3.88 -8.10
N ARG A 387 13.83 3.04 -8.00
CA ARG A 387 15.20 3.39 -8.41
C ARG A 387 15.25 3.80 -9.87
N ASP A 388 14.62 3.03 -10.75
CA ASP A 388 14.63 3.29 -12.19
C ASP A 388 13.82 4.55 -12.52
N ALA A 389 12.65 4.74 -11.89
CA ALA A 389 11.84 5.95 -12.03
C ALA A 389 12.60 7.21 -11.57
N VAL A 390 13.17 7.20 -10.36
CA VAL A 390 13.92 8.33 -9.78
C VAL A 390 15.21 8.64 -10.56
N TRP A 391 15.84 7.62 -11.15
CA TRP A 391 16.99 7.82 -12.05
C TRP A 391 16.58 8.42 -13.40
N GLY A 392 15.45 7.96 -13.95
CA GLY A 392 14.90 8.37 -15.25
C GLY A 392 13.95 9.57 -15.14
N ASP A 393 12.70 9.36 -15.56
CA ASP A 393 11.70 10.41 -15.80
C ASP A 393 11.40 11.29 -14.58
N PHE A 394 11.58 10.77 -13.37
CA PHE A 394 11.29 11.53 -12.14
C PHE A 394 12.43 12.46 -11.75
N ARG A 395 13.66 12.22 -12.22
CA ARG A 395 14.86 12.94 -11.81
C ARG A 395 14.76 14.47 -11.89
N PRO A 396 14.16 15.09 -12.92
CA PRO A 396 14.08 16.56 -13.02
C PRO A 396 13.23 17.19 -11.89
N ILE A 397 12.21 16.47 -11.40
CA ILE A 397 11.23 16.96 -10.42
C ILE A 397 11.58 16.46 -9.01
N PHE A 398 11.88 15.17 -8.86
CA PHE A 398 12.20 14.49 -7.60
C PHE A 398 13.67 14.65 -7.22
N ARG A 399 14.11 15.91 -7.10
CA ARG A 399 15.50 16.27 -6.82
C ARG A 399 15.94 15.86 -5.43
N ALA A 400 15.05 15.89 -4.43
CA ALA A 400 15.37 15.45 -3.08
C ALA A 400 15.66 13.94 -3.03
N ASP A 401 14.81 13.14 -3.69
CA ASP A 401 15.01 11.70 -3.82
C ASP A 401 16.30 11.39 -4.58
N HIS A 402 16.56 12.06 -5.70
CA HIS A 402 17.81 11.86 -6.45
C HIS A 402 19.08 12.10 -5.60
N ARG A 403 19.09 13.18 -4.79
CA ARG A 403 20.20 13.46 -3.86
C ARG A 403 20.35 12.35 -2.83
N TYR A 404 19.23 11.90 -2.25
CA TYR A 404 19.23 10.80 -1.28
C TYR A 404 19.78 9.50 -1.88
N TYR A 405 19.28 9.09 -3.05
CA TYR A 405 19.69 7.85 -3.71
C TYR A 405 21.18 7.84 -4.03
N LYS A 406 21.72 8.97 -4.49
CA LYS A 406 23.17 9.11 -4.76
C LYS A 406 24.00 9.02 -3.49
N ALA A 407 23.56 9.68 -2.41
CA ALA A 407 24.29 9.68 -1.14
C ALA A 407 24.30 8.31 -0.43
N HIS A 408 23.28 7.48 -0.65
CA HIS A 408 23.10 6.20 0.05
C HIS A 408 23.37 4.98 -0.84
N GLY A 409 23.88 5.17 -2.07
CA GLY A 409 24.25 4.07 -2.95
C GLY A 409 23.07 3.25 -3.49
N LEU A 410 21.87 3.84 -3.56
CA LEU A 410 20.65 3.14 -3.99
C LEU A 410 20.56 2.94 -5.52
N TYR A 411 21.42 3.59 -6.30
CA TYR A 411 21.56 3.33 -7.74
C TYR A 411 22.43 2.10 -8.01
N ASP A 412 21.94 0.93 -7.61
CA ASP A 412 22.62 -0.36 -7.64
C ASP A 412 22.48 -1.12 -8.98
N PHE A 413 22.41 -0.40 -10.09
CA PHE A 413 22.24 -0.96 -11.43
C PHE A 413 23.35 -1.97 -11.80
N PRO A 414 22.99 -3.13 -12.39
CA PRO A 414 23.98 -4.04 -12.94
C PRO A 414 24.89 -3.37 -13.98
N GLN A 415 24.35 -2.43 -14.77
CA GLN A 415 25.08 -1.73 -15.83
C GLN A 415 26.26 -0.89 -15.31
N TYR A 416 26.14 -0.31 -14.11
CA TYR A 416 27.15 0.53 -13.46
C TYR A 416 28.18 -0.29 -12.67
N GLN A 417 27.95 -1.60 -12.50
CA GLN A 417 28.90 -2.52 -11.85
C GLN A 417 29.91 -3.09 -12.87
N TYR A 418 30.68 -2.20 -13.51
CA TYR A 418 31.55 -2.52 -14.66
C TYR A 418 32.47 -3.73 -14.43
N TRP A 419 33.16 -3.80 -13.28
CA TRP A 419 34.03 -4.93 -12.95
C TRP A 419 33.29 -6.27 -12.85
N LYS A 420 32.11 -6.28 -12.22
CA LYS A 420 31.26 -7.47 -12.14
C LYS A 420 30.74 -7.88 -13.52
N ARG A 421 30.46 -6.94 -14.42
CA ARG A 421 30.06 -7.26 -15.80
C ARG A 421 31.19 -7.91 -16.57
N ILE A 422 32.37 -7.30 -16.56
CA ILE A 422 33.55 -7.81 -17.28
C ILE A 422 33.87 -9.23 -16.79
N SER A 423 33.98 -9.43 -15.47
CA SER A 423 34.23 -10.76 -14.89
C SER A 423 33.14 -11.78 -15.24
N ARG A 424 31.86 -11.41 -15.22
CA ARG A 424 30.75 -12.29 -15.63
C ARG A 424 30.78 -12.64 -17.11
N VAL A 425 31.17 -11.72 -17.99
CA VAL A 425 31.33 -12.00 -19.43
C VAL A 425 32.43 -13.04 -19.65
N PHE A 426 33.60 -12.84 -19.05
CA PHE A 426 34.69 -13.81 -19.12
C PHE A 426 34.29 -15.17 -18.53
N PHE A 427 33.63 -15.18 -17.38
CA PHE A 427 33.13 -16.39 -16.75
C PHE A 427 32.08 -17.11 -17.61
N SER A 428 31.17 -16.37 -18.26
CA SER A 428 30.17 -16.92 -19.17
C SER A 428 30.82 -17.57 -20.39
N LEU A 429 31.81 -16.91 -21.00
CA LEU A 429 32.58 -17.48 -22.11
C LEU A 429 33.32 -18.76 -21.69
N PHE A 430 33.90 -18.77 -20.49
CA PHE A 430 34.53 -19.97 -19.92
C PHE A 430 33.52 -21.11 -19.71
N MET A 431 32.34 -20.81 -19.17
CA MET A 431 31.25 -21.78 -18.95
C MET A 431 30.59 -22.26 -20.24
N ALA A 432 30.78 -21.57 -21.37
CA ALA A 432 30.30 -22.01 -22.68
C ALA A 432 31.13 -23.18 -23.25
N LEU A 433 32.34 -23.44 -22.74
CA LEU A 433 33.20 -24.52 -23.20
C LEU A 433 32.66 -25.90 -22.78
N PRO A 434 32.43 -26.85 -23.72
CA PRO A 434 31.88 -28.17 -23.39
C PRO A 434 32.72 -28.99 -22.39
N SER A 435 34.05 -28.83 -22.43
CA SER A 435 34.98 -29.49 -21.49
C SER A 435 34.81 -28.99 -20.05
N VAL A 436 34.53 -27.69 -19.88
CA VAL A 436 34.24 -27.07 -18.59
C VAL A 436 32.88 -27.53 -18.08
N GLN A 437 31.85 -27.50 -18.93
CA GLN A 437 30.51 -27.96 -18.54
C GLN A 437 30.48 -29.43 -18.10
N LYS A 438 31.24 -30.32 -18.77
CA LYS A 438 31.35 -31.73 -18.38
C LYS A 438 31.95 -31.92 -16.98
N ARG A 439 32.80 -31.01 -16.52
CA ARG A 439 33.42 -31.04 -15.18
C ARG A 439 32.55 -30.34 -14.13
N VAL A 440 31.92 -29.22 -14.46
CA VAL A 440 31.16 -28.41 -13.51
C VAL A 440 29.77 -28.99 -13.23
N LYS A 441 29.06 -29.52 -14.25
CA LYS A 441 27.68 -30.01 -14.07
C LYS A 441 27.52 -31.08 -12.97
N PRO A 442 28.40 -32.10 -12.87
CA PRO A 442 28.30 -33.10 -11.81
C PRO A 442 28.59 -32.54 -10.41
N ALA A 443 29.52 -31.58 -10.30
CA ALA A 443 29.96 -30.97 -9.05
C ALA A 443 29.20 -29.67 -8.70
N MET A 444 28.17 -29.30 -9.47
CA MET A 444 27.54 -27.98 -9.34
C MET A 444 26.86 -27.78 -7.99
N LYS A 445 26.25 -28.85 -7.44
CA LYS A 445 25.65 -28.81 -6.10
C LYS A 445 26.72 -28.64 -5.02
N ASP A 446 27.85 -29.32 -5.18
CA ASP A 446 28.99 -29.23 -4.26
C ASP A 446 29.63 -27.84 -4.31
N HIS A 447 29.85 -27.29 -5.51
CA HIS A 447 30.36 -25.92 -5.69
C HIS A 447 29.42 -24.83 -5.19
N MET A 448 28.10 -25.07 -5.20
CA MET A 448 27.13 -24.12 -4.62
C MET A 448 27.27 -24.04 -3.11
N ILE A 449 27.68 -25.12 -2.44
CA ILE A 449 27.83 -25.18 -0.98
C ILE A 449 29.28 -25.01 -0.51
N GLU A 450 30.26 -25.22 -1.38
CA GLU A 450 31.69 -25.15 -1.10
C GLU A 450 32.14 -23.81 -0.46
N PRO A 451 31.66 -22.63 -0.89
CA PRO A 451 31.99 -21.37 -0.23
C PRO A 451 31.54 -21.29 1.24
N PHE A 452 30.52 -22.07 1.63
CA PHE A 452 30.02 -22.11 3.01
C PHE A 452 30.89 -22.97 3.93
N ALA A 453 31.74 -23.85 3.41
CA ALA A 453 32.65 -24.66 4.22
C ALA A 453 33.57 -23.78 5.10
N ARG A 454 33.98 -22.60 4.59
CA ARG A 454 34.81 -21.64 5.33
C ARG A 454 34.09 -20.98 6.51
N VAL A 455 32.76 -20.90 6.46
CA VAL A 455 31.94 -20.34 7.55
C VAL A 455 32.09 -21.17 8.82
N PHE A 456 32.28 -22.48 8.68
CA PHE A 456 32.41 -23.41 9.81
C PHE A 456 33.83 -23.49 10.37
N THR A 457 34.85 -23.04 9.63
CA THR A 457 36.27 -23.12 10.05
C THR A 457 36.87 -21.77 10.46
N GLU A 458 36.32 -20.65 9.99
CA GLU A 458 36.94 -19.32 10.13
C GLU A 458 36.09 -18.31 10.92
N SER A 459 34.91 -18.68 11.43
CA SER A 459 34.04 -17.78 12.19
C SER A 459 34.70 -17.30 13.51
N PRO A 460 34.95 -15.98 13.67
CA PRO A 460 35.49 -15.43 14.92
C PRO A 460 34.47 -15.47 16.07
N ILE A 461 33.17 -15.63 15.77
CA ILE A 461 32.10 -15.70 16.77
C ILE A 461 32.00 -17.09 17.39
N LEU A 462 32.32 -18.15 16.63
CA LEU A 462 32.40 -19.51 17.16
C LEU A 462 33.66 -19.74 18.02
N LYS A 463 34.62 -18.82 18.01
CA LYS A 463 35.83 -18.88 18.86
C LYS A 463 35.66 -18.29 20.27
N ASN A 464 34.49 -17.75 20.63
CA ASN A 464 34.18 -17.27 22.00
C ASN A 464 32.91 -17.91 22.59
N ARG A 465 32.53 -19.11 22.14
CA ARG A 465 31.47 -19.93 22.75
C ARG A 465 31.86 -21.41 22.85
N LEU A 466 33.01 -21.65 23.46
CA LEU A 466 33.32 -22.82 24.29
C LEU A 466 33.99 -22.33 25.56
#